data_AF-A0AA43UBL7-F1
#
_entry.id   AF-A0AA43UBL7-F1
#
_cell.length_a   1.000
_cell.length_b   1.000
_cell.length_c   1.000
_cell.angle_alpha   90.00
_cell.angle_beta   90.00
_cell.angle_gamma   90.00
#
_symmetry.space_group_name_H-M   'P 1'
#
loop_
_entity.id
_entity.type
_entity.pdbx_description
1 polymer ?
#
loop_
_entity_poly.entity_id
_entity_poly.type
_entity_poly.pdbx_seq_one_letter_code
_entity_poly.pdbx_strand_id
1 'polypeptide(L)'
;AEKITVRNFDYLKIMDEETGEEVMNPHTMDVIEAYAEPAIKDSKPGTSYQFFRTGYYIEDTKLSSDDHKVFNQIVGLKSSWKPAK
;
A
#
# COMPACT_ATOMS: atom_id res chain seq x y z
N ALA A 1 -17.59 7.02 6.30
CA ALA A 1 -16.33 6.59 5.66
C ALA A 1 -15.22 7.32 6.40
N GLU A 2 -14.16 6.60 6.75
CA GLU A 2 -13.06 7.11 7.57
C GLU A 2 -11.89 7.53 6.72
N LYS A 3 -11.35 8.71 6.99
CA LYS A 3 -10.17 9.19 6.29
C LYS A 3 -8.95 8.45 6.84
N ILE A 4 -8.19 7.81 5.95
CA ILE A 4 -7.00 7.05 6.29
C ILE A 4 -5.84 7.45 5.38
N THR A 5 -4.61 7.22 5.85
CA THR A 5 -3.43 7.28 4.99
C THR A 5 -3.06 5.89 4.55
N VAL A 6 -2.78 5.72 3.26
CA VAL A 6 -2.32 4.45 2.68
C VAL A 6 -0.93 4.65 2.10
N ARG A 7 -0.01 3.76 2.41
CA ARG A 7 1.34 3.69 1.84
C ARG A 7 1.43 2.48 0.94
N ASN A 8 1.51 2.72 -0.36
CA ASN A 8 1.76 1.69 -1.35
C ASN A 8 3.27 1.57 -1.55
N PHE A 9 3.78 0.34 -1.57
CA PHE A 9 5.21 0.09 -1.69
C PHE A 9 5.53 -0.54 -3.03
N ASP A 10 6.69 -0.18 -3.56
CA ASP A 10 7.29 -0.75 -4.76
C ASP A 10 8.73 -1.20 -4.46
N TYR A 11 9.40 -1.77 -5.46
CA TYR A 11 10.75 -2.28 -5.33
C TYR A 11 11.73 -1.20 -4.88
N LEU A 12 12.61 -1.55 -3.93
CA LEU A 12 13.65 -0.65 -3.42
C LEU A 12 14.68 -0.28 -4.50
N LYS A 13 14.94 -1.22 -5.40
CA LYS A 13 15.89 -1.08 -6.51
C LYS A 13 15.21 -1.47 -7.81
N ILE A 14 15.63 -0.80 -8.88
CA ILE A 14 15.21 -1.08 -10.25
C ILE A 14 16.45 -1.29 -11.12
N MET A 15 16.28 -2.00 -12.22
CA MET A 15 17.32 -2.10 -13.24
C MET A 15 17.24 -0.87 -14.11
N ASP A 16 18.35 -0.15 -14.22
CA ASP A 16 18.48 0.94 -15.17
C ASP A 16 18.63 0.35 -16.58
N GLU A 17 17.75 0.73 -17.51
CA GLU A 17 17.70 0.15 -18.86
C GLU A 17 18.90 0.57 -19.73
N GLU A 18 19.54 1.70 -19.44
CA GLU A 18 20.66 2.21 -20.24
C GLU A 18 21.99 1.61 -19.79
N THR A 19 22.20 1.49 -18.49
CA THR A 19 23.45 1.02 -17.88
C THR A 19 23.42 -0.46 -17.51
N GLY A 20 22.23 -1.04 -17.32
CA GLY A 20 22.07 -2.42 -16.87
C GLY A 20 22.49 -2.65 -15.42
N GLU A 21 22.63 -1.59 -14.62
CA GLU A 21 22.98 -1.67 -13.20
C GLU A 21 21.74 -1.59 -12.30
N GLU A 22 21.84 -2.14 -11.09
CA GLU A 22 20.83 -1.94 -10.05
C GLU A 22 20.97 -0.53 -9.44
N VAL A 23 19.98 0.31 -9.66
CA VAL A 23 19.91 1.66 -9.09
C VAL A 23 18.79 1.77 -8.06
N MET A 24 18.88 2.76 -7.17
CA MET A 24 17.82 3.03 -6.19
C MET A 24 16.58 3.55 -6.89
N ASN A 25 15.42 2.99 -6.57
CA ASN A 25 14.15 3.45 -7.11
C ASN A 25 13.74 4.77 -6.40
N PRO A 26 13.50 5.88 -7.11
CA PRO A 26 12.95 7.08 -6.49
C PRO A 26 11.47 6.94 -6.11
N HIS A 27 10.78 5.93 -6.63
CA HIS A 27 9.35 5.66 -6.46
C HIS A 27 9.06 4.43 -5.58
N THR A 28 9.91 4.15 -4.58
CA THR A 28 9.72 2.99 -3.68
C THR A 28 8.43 3.01 -2.86
N MET A 29 7.84 4.19 -2.67
CA MET A 29 6.67 4.36 -1.83
C MET A 29 5.84 5.53 -2.33
N ASP A 30 4.54 5.30 -2.44
CA ASP A 30 3.54 6.33 -2.69
C ASP A 30 2.61 6.44 -1.48
N VAL A 31 2.35 7.68 -1.03
CA VAL A 31 1.54 7.98 0.14
C VAL A 31 0.30 8.73 -0.29
N ILE A 32 -0.85 8.12 -0.08
CA ILE A 32 -2.14 8.65 -0.52
C ILE A 32 -3.12 8.79 0.64
N GLU A 33 -4.00 9.78 0.56
CA GLU A 33 -5.17 9.87 1.42
C GLU A 33 -6.33 9.11 0.78
N ALA A 34 -6.99 8.24 1.55
CA ALA A 34 -8.09 7.42 1.09
C ALA A 34 -9.24 7.42 2.09
N TYR A 35 -10.38 6.85 1.67
CA TYR A 35 -11.53 6.64 2.53
C TYR A 35 -11.80 5.14 2.69
N ALA A 36 -11.89 4.69 3.93
CA ALA A 36 -12.19 3.32 4.31
C ALA A 36 -13.57 3.20 4.97
N GLU A 37 -14.03 1.98 5.15
CA GLU A 37 -15.27 1.69 5.85
C GLU A 37 -15.17 2.04 7.35
N PRO A 38 -16.28 2.43 8.01
CA PRO A 38 -16.28 2.75 9.45
C PRO A 38 -15.74 1.65 10.37
N ALA A 39 -15.81 0.38 9.95
CA ALA A 39 -15.28 -0.77 10.68
C ALA A 39 -13.78 -0.67 10.97
N ILE A 40 -13.05 0.17 10.24
CA ILE A 40 -11.61 0.35 10.43
C ILE A 40 -11.26 1.13 11.71
N LYS A 41 -12.22 1.81 12.36
CA LYS A 41 -11.98 2.50 13.64
C LYS A 41 -11.51 1.56 14.74
N ASP A 42 -12.13 0.39 14.80
CA ASP A 42 -11.84 -0.64 15.80
C ASP A 42 -10.63 -1.50 15.42
N SER A 43 -9.94 -1.15 14.33
CA SER A 43 -8.71 -1.81 13.91
C SER A 43 -7.61 -1.62 14.94
N LYS A 44 -6.87 -2.71 15.18
CA LYS A 44 -5.70 -2.71 16.07
C LYS A 44 -4.42 -2.66 15.23
N PRO A 45 -3.43 -1.85 15.62
CA PRO A 45 -2.15 -1.82 14.93
C PRO A 45 -1.53 -3.22 14.78
N GLY A 46 -1.02 -3.52 13.59
CA GLY A 46 -0.51 -4.84 13.22
C GLY A 46 -1.58 -5.82 12.70
N THR A 47 -2.84 -5.40 12.62
CA THR A 47 -3.90 -6.22 12.01
C THR A 47 -3.90 -6.07 10.49
N SER A 48 -4.03 -7.20 9.78
CA SER A 48 -4.05 -7.24 8.32
C SER A 48 -5.47 -7.34 7.77
N TYR A 49 -5.74 -6.62 6.68
CA TYR A 49 -7.03 -6.56 6.00
C TYR A 49 -6.87 -6.72 4.49
N GLN A 50 -7.91 -7.20 3.82
CA GLN A 50 -8.01 -7.13 2.37
C GLN A 50 -8.87 -5.91 1.99
N PHE A 51 -8.28 -4.93 1.32
CA PHE A 51 -9.03 -3.85 0.70
C PHE A 51 -9.59 -4.36 -0.64
N PHE A 52 -10.90 -4.28 -0.78
CA PHE A 52 -11.61 -4.92 -1.88
C PHE A 52 -11.10 -4.43 -3.23
N ARG A 53 -10.75 -5.39 -4.11
CA ARG A 53 -10.17 -5.16 -5.45
C ARG A 53 -8.83 -4.40 -5.49
N THR A 54 -8.21 -4.10 -4.35
CA THR A 54 -6.94 -3.37 -4.30
C THR A 54 -5.79 -4.27 -3.89
N GLY A 55 -5.86 -4.88 -2.70
CA GLY A 55 -4.71 -5.59 -2.14
C GLY A 55 -4.90 -5.98 -0.68
N TYR A 56 -3.84 -6.52 -0.10
CA TYR A 56 -3.73 -6.78 1.33
C TYR A 56 -2.92 -5.67 1.98
N TYR A 57 -3.40 -5.18 3.12
CA TYR A 57 -2.87 -4.06 3.86
C TYR A 57 -2.74 -4.41 5.34
N ILE A 58 -1.81 -3.77 6.04
CA ILE A 58 -1.63 -3.89 7.49
C ILE A 58 -1.68 -2.52 8.14
N GLU A 59 -2.36 -2.40 9.27
CA GLU A 59 -2.31 -1.17 10.07
C GLU A 59 -0.90 -0.99 10.65
N ASP A 60 -0.28 0.16 10.41
CA ASP A 60 1.09 0.43 10.83
C ASP A 60 1.21 0.53 12.36
N THR A 61 2.18 -0.16 12.95
CA THR A 61 2.35 -0.22 14.42
C THR A 61 3.02 1.01 15.03
N LYS A 62 3.57 1.91 14.21
CA LYS A 62 4.36 3.07 14.65
C LYS A 62 3.72 4.40 14.26
N LEU A 63 3.12 4.46 13.08
CA LEU A 63 2.54 5.67 12.49
C LEU A 63 1.02 5.74 12.65
N SER A 64 0.36 4.60 12.88
CA SER A 64 -1.08 4.58 13.15
C SER A 64 -1.36 5.04 14.58
N SER A 65 -2.46 5.77 14.75
CA SER A 65 -2.97 6.28 16.02
C SER A 65 -4.50 6.17 16.04
N ASP A 66 -5.11 6.39 17.19
CA ASP A 66 -6.57 6.31 17.33
C ASP A 66 -7.30 7.41 16.54
N ASP A 67 -6.68 8.58 16.37
CA ASP A 67 -7.22 9.70 15.59
C ASP A 67 -6.91 9.61 14.09
N HIS A 68 -5.83 8.92 13.73
CA HIS A 68 -5.37 8.81 12.35
C HIS A 68 -4.79 7.43 12.05
N LYS A 69 -5.51 6.67 11.23
CA LYS A 69 -5.12 5.31 10.85
C LYS A 69 -4.22 5.31 9.61
N VAL A 70 -3.11 4.59 9.69
CA VAL A 70 -2.13 4.44 8.60
C VAL A 70 -2.06 2.98 8.19
N PHE A 71 -2.22 2.71 6.90
CA PHE A 71 -2.17 1.37 6.31
C PHE A 71 -1.01 1.22 5.35
N ASN A 72 -0.27 0.13 5.50
CA ASN A 72 0.82 -0.24 4.60
C ASN A 72 0.37 -1.35 3.67
N GLN A 73 0.63 -1.22 2.38
CA GLN A 73 0.39 -2.29 1.43
C GLN A 73 1.36 -3.45 1.68
N ILE A 74 0.81 -4.64 1.92
CA ILE A 74 1.57 -5.89 1.96
C ILE A 74 1.82 -6.36 0.52
N VAL A 75 0.74 -6.47 -0.26
CA VAL A 75 0.80 -6.91 -1.66
C VAL A 75 -0.45 -6.46 -2.41
N GLY A 76 -0.29 -6.04 -3.66
CA GLY A 76 -1.40 -5.76 -4.58
C GLY A 76 -2.08 -7.05 -5.07
N LEU A 77 -3.34 -6.95 -5.51
CA LEU A 77 -3.98 -8.08 -6.17
C LEU A 77 -3.41 -8.31 -7.57
N LYS A 78 -3.21 -9.57 -7.93
CA LYS A 78 -2.83 -9.95 -9.29
C LYS A 78 -4.00 -9.67 -10.23
N SER A 79 -3.81 -8.74 -11.16
CA SER A 79 -4.74 -8.58 -12.28
C SER A 79 -4.58 -9.77 -13.24
N SER A 80 -5.69 -10.41 -13.60
CA SER A 80 -5.75 -11.43 -14.66
C SER A 80 -6.06 -10.84 -16.03
N TRP A 81 -6.24 -9.51 -16.12
CA TRP A 81 -6.56 -8.84 -17.36
C TRP A 81 -5.37 -8.87 -18.31
N LYS A 82 -5.53 -9.58 -19.43
CA LYS A 82 -4.63 -9.50 -20.58
C LYS A 82 -5.28 -8.56 -21.59
N PRO A 83 -4.69 -7.39 -21.92
CA PRO A 83 -5.18 -6.61 -23.04
C PRO A 83 -5.17 -7.48 -24.30
N ALA A 84 -6.24 -7.38 -25.11
CA ALA A 84 -6.30 -8.08 -26.39
C ALA A 84 -5.12 -7.60 -27.27
N LYS A 85 -4.47 -8.57 -27.94
CA LYS A 85 -3.39 -8.30 -28.89
C LYS A 85 -3.86 -7.48 -30.07
#